data_AF-A0A202DYJ9-F1
#
_entry.id   AF-A0A202DYJ9-F1
#
_cell.length_a   1.000
_cell.length_b   1.000
_cell.length_c   1.000
_cell.angle_alpha   90.00
_cell.angle_beta   90.00
_cell.angle_gamma   90.00
#
_symmetry.space_group_name_H-M   'P 1'
#
loop_
_entity.id
_entity.type
_entity.pdbx_description
1 polymer ?
#
loop_
_entity_poly.entity_id
_entity_poly.type
_entity_poly.pdbx_seq_one_letter_code
_entity_poly.pdbx_strand_id
1 'polypeptide(L)'
;MIVDFVVCPECHKQLEPELVRCKYCHAYVQDNSPWRKENNLLAIPTSIVLVTLFALFLRTDWFPNLTATFGDGISITILGLAIYGLVLLFFKNRVTSAQRETFTIVRQACSGQEKLTPELLDEVRTKIRERRLGAFNTLLAYSRLQWIIETIAAPREEREPMLHAMRDHAETDWESLDSSFSSAQFLIWLLPSLGFLGTVWGMTQALRGFSSTVSSQVSDLSFQNSLSETAQGLGVAFHTTLVGLAMVIPVLLFATSTRRRTQQLLERLDKFFIRLSTQIIRLPAPTDDTPEEVVPEILPTIPSEPMPEPPPIECIDESLVTPENTDPIDDQESDEETPDHGESSPL
;
A
#
# COMPACT_ATOMS: atom_id res chain seq x y z
N MET A 1 30.85 -11.97 -2.44
CA MET A 1 29.55 -12.35 -1.87
C MET A 1 29.60 -11.89 -0.41
N ILE A 2 29.25 -10.63 -0.14
CA ILE A 2 29.14 -10.15 1.24
C ILE A 2 27.78 -10.67 1.69
N VAL A 3 27.79 -11.74 2.47
CA VAL A 3 26.56 -12.25 3.07
C VAL A 3 26.26 -11.32 4.23
N ASP A 4 25.37 -10.37 4.02
CA ASP A 4 24.86 -9.52 5.11
C ASP A 4 24.09 -10.42 6.08
N PHE A 5 24.71 -10.79 7.20
CA PHE A 5 24.07 -11.56 8.25
C PHE A 5 23.05 -10.67 8.98
N VAL A 6 21.85 -11.19 9.19
CA VAL A 6 20.81 -10.51 9.99
C VAL A 6 20.89 -11.03 11.41
N VAL A 7 20.84 -10.15 12.40
CA VAL A 7 20.84 -10.53 13.82
C VAL A 7 19.40 -10.54 14.32
N CYS A 8 18.97 -11.65 14.93
CA CYS A 8 17.63 -11.74 15.50
C CYS A 8 17.49 -10.77 16.70
N PRO A 9 16.42 -9.95 16.77
CA PRO A 9 16.25 -8.97 17.86
C PRO A 9 16.04 -9.63 19.23
N GLU A 10 15.36 -10.77 19.29
CA GLU A 10 15.14 -11.51 20.54
C GLU A 10 16.40 -12.26 20.99
N CYS A 11 16.87 -13.22 20.20
CA CYS A 11 17.94 -14.12 20.64
C CYS A 11 19.36 -13.67 20.26
N HIS A 12 19.52 -12.54 19.56
CA HIS A 12 20.81 -11.95 19.16
C HIS A 12 21.74 -12.88 18.35
N LYS A 13 21.22 -13.98 17.79
CA LYS A 13 21.98 -14.90 16.93
C LYS A 13 22.03 -14.38 15.49
N GLN A 14 23.10 -14.72 14.77
CA GLN A 14 23.24 -14.44 13.34
C GLN A 14 22.44 -15.45 12.52
N LEU A 15 21.68 -14.93 11.55
CA LEU A 15 20.85 -15.69 10.64
C LEU A 15 21.22 -15.36 9.19
N GLU A 16 20.91 -16.31 8.32
CA GLU A 16 20.90 -16.08 6.88
C GLU A 16 19.85 -15.01 6.55
N PRO A 17 20.14 -14.08 5.62
CA PRO A 17 19.29 -12.91 5.35
C PRO A 17 17.91 -13.23 4.79
N GLU A 18 17.68 -14.47 4.37
CA GLU A 18 16.43 -14.93 3.75
C GLU A 18 15.47 -15.58 4.75
N LEU A 19 15.82 -15.66 6.03
CA LEU A 19 14.93 -16.26 7.01
C LEU A 19 13.90 -15.26 7.52
N VAL A 20 12.64 -15.64 7.31
CA VAL A 20 11.44 -15.05 7.90
C VAL A 20 11.39 -15.27 9.42
N ARG A 21 11.76 -16.48 9.86
CA ARG A 21 11.63 -16.93 11.25
C ARG A 21 12.99 -17.32 11.81
N CYS A 22 13.23 -17.05 13.07
CA CYS A 22 14.47 -17.46 13.69
C CYS A 22 14.53 -18.97 13.89
N LYS A 23 15.58 -19.64 13.38
CA LYS A 23 15.81 -21.09 13.62
C LYS A 23 15.99 -21.43 15.11
N TYR A 24 16.26 -20.44 15.98
CA TYR A 24 16.61 -20.67 17.38
C TYR A 24 15.51 -20.30 18.36
N CYS A 25 14.93 -19.11 18.25
CA CYS A 25 13.87 -18.66 19.15
C CYS A 25 12.50 -18.64 18.49
N HIS A 26 12.40 -19.03 17.22
CA HIS A 26 11.17 -19.01 16.44
C HIS A 26 10.48 -17.64 16.34
N ALA A 27 11.11 -16.59 16.85
CA ALA A 27 10.68 -15.21 16.70
C ALA A 27 10.81 -14.78 15.24
N TYR A 28 9.91 -13.93 14.79
CA TYR A 28 9.94 -13.38 13.44
C TYR A 28 11.12 -12.41 13.30
N VAL A 29 11.98 -12.67 12.31
CA VAL A 29 13.19 -11.89 12.11
C VAL A 29 12.89 -10.78 11.12
N GLN A 30 12.63 -9.62 11.71
CA GLN A 30 12.71 -8.27 11.14
C GLN A 30 12.00 -8.06 9.79
N ASP A 31 10.84 -7.40 9.87
CA ASP A 31 10.14 -6.76 8.75
C ASP A 31 11.00 -5.67 8.12
N ASN A 32 11.83 -6.04 7.14
CA ASN A 32 12.35 -5.06 6.21
C ASN A 32 11.26 -4.72 5.20
N SER A 33 10.17 -4.09 5.68
CA SER A 33 9.19 -3.54 4.76
C SER A 33 9.97 -2.61 3.80
N PRO A 34 9.76 -2.75 2.48
CA PRO A 34 10.56 -2.05 1.48
C PRO A 34 10.48 -0.52 1.61
N TRP A 35 9.49 -0.04 2.36
CA TRP A 35 9.22 1.38 2.60
C TRP A 35 9.76 1.90 3.94
N ARG A 36 10.20 1.02 4.87
CA ARG A 36 10.77 1.40 6.17
C ARG A 36 12.23 1.82 6.09
N LYS A 37 13.02 1.23 5.19
CA LYS A 37 14.35 1.79 4.87
C LYS A 37 14.13 3.10 4.13
N GLU A 38 14.36 4.21 4.84
CA GLU A 38 14.45 5.53 4.23
C GLU A 38 15.61 5.53 3.23
N ASN A 39 15.32 5.22 1.96
CA ASN A 39 16.23 5.44 0.83
C ASN A 39 16.55 6.93 0.60
N ASN A 40 16.19 7.80 1.55
CA ASN A 40 16.55 9.21 1.66
C ASN A 40 18.07 9.41 1.54
N LEU A 41 18.88 8.46 2.04
CA LEU A 41 20.35 8.54 2.00
C LEU A 41 20.90 8.69 0.57
N LEU A 42 20.28 8.04 -0.43
CA LEU A 42 20.68 8.18 -1.84
C LEU A 42 19.95 9.34 -2.53
N ALA A 43 18.77 9.72 -2.05
CA ALA A 43 17.98 10.81 -2.63
C ALA A 43 18.61 12.19 -2.38
N ILE A 44 19.25 12.41 -1.22
CA ILE A 44 19.92 13.67 -0.88
C ILE A 44 21.11 13.99 -1.80
N PRO A 45 22.11 13.10 -1.99
CA PRO A 45 23.24 13.42 -2.86
C PRO A 45 22.81 13.54 -4.33
N THR A 46 21.84 12.73 -4.76
CA THR A 46 21.33 12.81 -6.14
C THR A 46 20.55 14.11 -6.38
N SER A 47 19.76 14.59 -5.41
CA SER A 47 19.08 15.88 -5.53
C SER A 47 20.08 17.04 -5.53
N ILE A 48 21.10 17.01 -4.66
CA ILE A 48 22.15 18.04 -4.64
C ILE A 48 22.83 18.13 -6.01
N VAL A 49 23.25 17.00 -6.58
CA VAL A 49 23.87 16.97 -7.91
C VAL A 49 22.91 17.53 -8.98
N LEU A 50 21.64 17.12 -8.97
CA LEU A 50 20.67 17.55 -9.98
C LEU A 50 20.34 19.04 -9.88
N VAL A 51 20.22 19.57 -8.66
CA VAL A 51 20.04 21.00 -8.40
C VAL A 51 21.29 21.79 -8.79
N THR A 52 22.49 21.29 -8.50
CA THR A 52 23.75 21.94 -8.86
C THR A 52 23.93 21.99 -10.38
N LEU A 53 23.65 20.88 -11.07
CA LEU A 53 23.65 20.82 -12.54
C LEU A 53 22.60 21.75 -13.14
N PHE A 54 21.41 21.81 -12.56
CA PHE A 54 20.37 22.71 -13.02
C PHE A 54 20.75 24.19 -12.81
N ALA A 55 21.35 24.54 -11.67
CA ALA A 55 21.84 25.88 -11.40
C ALA A 55 23.00 26.28 -12.34
N LEU A 56 23.92 25.35 -12.65
CA LEU A 56 24.95 25.55 -13.66
C LEU A 56 24.35 25.72 -15.06
N PHE A 57 23.33 24.94 -15.39
CA PHE A 57 22.61 25.03 -16.66
C PHE A 57 21.92 26.39 -16.82
N LEU A 58 21.26 26.89 -15.78
CA LEU A 58 20.69 28.25 -15.74
C LEU A 58 21.77 29.34 -15.80
N ARG A 59 23.02 29.08 -15.43
CA ARG A 59 24.10 30.07 -15.53
C ARG A 59 24.65 30.19 -16.96
N THR A 60 24.51 29.15 -17.76
CA THR A 60 24.86 29.17 -19.19
C THR A 60 23.83 29.98 -19.97
N ASP A 61 24.25 30.97 -20.76
CA ASP A 61 23.43 31.94 -21.54
C ASP A 61 22.49 31.33 -22.60
N TRP A 62 22.24 30.02 -22.58
CA TRP A 62 21.39 29.33 -23.54
C TRP A 62 19.93 29.79 -23.52
N PHE A 63 19.44 30.33 -22.40
CA PHE A 63 18.06 30.82 -22.25
C PHE A 63 17.99 32.11 -21.42
N PRO A 64 18.30 33.28 -21.99
CA PRO A 64 18.36 34.56 -21.25
C PRO A 64 17.04 34.94 -20.56
N ASN A 65 15.90 34.49 -21.09
CA ASN A 65 14.58 34.73 -20.49
C ASN A 65 14.35 33.86 -19.24
N LEU A 66 14.91 32.66 -19.20
CA LEU A 66 14.78 31.74 -18.07
C LEU A 66 15.70 32.15 -16.92
N THR A 67 16.90 32.66 -17.22
CA THR A 67 17.85 33.16 -16.22
C THR A 67 17.34 34.42 -15.52
N ALA A 68 16.67 35.32 -16.24
CA ALA A 68 16.02 36.50 -15.68
C ALA A 68 14.80 36.13 -14.81
N THR A 69 14.10 35.05 -15.14
CA THR A 69 12.92 34.57 -14.40
C THR A 69 13.30 33.89 -13.09
N PHE A 70 14.39 33.10 -13.05
CA PHE A 70 14.82 32.37 -11.84
C PHE A 70 16.01 33.00 -11.10
N GLY A 71 16.28 34.29 -11.31
CA GLY A 71 17.41 34.99 -10.69
C GLY A 71 17.32 35.16 -9.17
N ASP A 72 16.12 35.05 -8.58
CA ASP A 72 15.91 35.23 -7.15
C ASP A 72 16.30 33.99 -6.35
N GLY A 73 17.06 34.19 -5.25
CA GLY A 73 17.50 33.09 -4.39
C GLY A 73 16.35 32.24 -3.82
N ILE A 74 15.17 32.84 -3.61
CA ILE A 74 13.97 32.14 -3.12
C ILE A 74 13.39 31.21 -4.21
N SER A 75 13.38 31.65 -5.47
CA SER A 75 12.88 30.83 -6.58
C SER A 75 13.77 29.60 -6.81
N ILE A 76 15.09 29.76 -6.65
CA ILE A 76 16.07 28.67 -6.76
C ILE A 76 15.87 27.65 -5.63
N THR A 77 15.60 28.09 -4.39
CA THR A 77 15.36 27.15 -3.28
C THR A 77 14.06 26.38 -3.46
N ILE A 78 12.97 27.04 -3.86
CA ILE A 78 11.68 26.38 -4.18
C ILE A 78 11.89 25.31 -5.24
N LEU A 79 12.61 25.63 -6.31
CA LEU A 79 12.91 24.67 -7.36
C LEU A 79 13.77 23.50 -6.85
N GLY A 80 14.79 23.79 -6.03
CA GLY A 80 15.64 22.76 -5.46
C GLY A 80 14.87 21.76 -4.60
N LEU A 81 13.94 22.26 -3.79
CA LEU A 81 13.04 21.42 -3.00
C LEU A 81 12.08 20.61 -3.87
N ALA A 82 11.56 21.20 -4.95
CA ALA A 82 10.67 20.50 -5.88
C ALA A 82 11.41 19.35 -6.60
N ILE A 83 12.64 19.59 -7.05
CA ILE A 83 13.51 18.57 -7.63
C ILE A 83 13.79 17.45 -6.61
N TYR A 84 14.12 17.80 -5.38
CA TYR A 84 14.31 16.82 -4.30
C TYR A 84 13.06 15.95 -4.09
N GLY A 85 11.87 16.56 -4.05
CA GLY A 85 10.60 15.84 -3.94
C GLY A 85 10.37 14.88 -5.11
N LEU A 86 10.63 15.31 -6.35
CA LEU A 86 10.51 14.45 -7.53
C LEU A 86 11.50 13.28 -7.49
N VAL A 87 12.74 13.51 -7.08
CA VAL A 87 13.77 12.46 -6.93
C VAL A 87 13.36 11.44 -5.88
N LEU A 88 12.90 11.88 -4.69
CA LEU A 88 12.39 10.99 -3.65
C LEU A 88 11.26 10.09 -4.15
N LEU A 89 10.27 10.70 -4.82
CA LEU A 89 9.14 9.98 -5.39
C LEU A 89 9.57 9.03 -6.52
N PHE A 90 10.60 9.39 -7.29
CA PHE A 90 11.14 8.53 -8.34
C PHE A 90 11.77 7.27 -7.75
N PHE A 91 12.57 7.40 -6.69
CA PHE A 91 13.10 6.24 -5.97
C PHE A 91 11.98 5.36 -5.39
N LYS A 92 10.94 5.96 -4.78
CA LYS A 92 9.78 5.22 -4.31
C LYS A 92 9.05 4.49 -5.43
N ASN A 93 8.85 5.15 -6.57
CA ASN A 93 8.22 4.53 -7.74
C ASN A 93 9.07 3.37 -8.31
N ARG A 94 10.41 3.43 -8.24
CA ARG A 94 11.29 2.30 -8.60
C ARG A 94 11.11 1.12 -7.66
N VAL A 95 11.05 1.37 -6.34
CA VAL A 95 10.80 0.32 -5.34
C VAL A 95 9.44 -0.33 -5.60
N THR A 96 8.37 0.45 -5.78
CA THR A 96 7.03 -0.07 -6.11
C THR A 96 7.02 -0.87 -7.41
N SER A 97 7.80 -0.45 -8.41
CA SER A 97 7.91 -1.19 -9.68
C SER A 97 8.59 -2.55 -9.50
N ALA A 98 9.66 -2.63 -8.71
CA ALA A 98 10.32 -3.89 -8.39
C ALA A 98 9.41 -4.85 -7.60
N GLN A 99 8.62 -4.32 -6.65
CA GLN A 99 7.61 -5.10 -5.92
C GLN A 99 6.53 -5.64 -6.86
N ARG A 100 6.06 -4.81 -7.81
CA ARG A 100 5.07 -5.23 -8.80
C ARG A 100 5.56 -6.37 -9.67
N GLU A 101 6.80 -6.28 -10.14
CA GLU A 101 7.41 -7.32 -10.96
C GLU A 101 7.57 -8.63 -10.17
N THR A 102 8.02 -8.54 -8.91
CA THR A 102 8.10 -9.71 -8.04
C THR A 102 6.74 -10.36 -7.80
N PHE A 103 5.70 -9.55 -7.55
CA PHE A 103 4.34 -10.05 -7.40
C PHE A 103 3.85 -10.75 -8.66
N THR A 104 4.17 -10.25 -9.86
CA THR A 104 3.81 -10.93 -11.11
C THR A 104 4.49 -12.28 -11.26
N ILE A 105 5.77 -12.39 -10.89
CA ILE A 105 6.53 -13.66 -10.93
C ILE A 105 5.92 -14.67 -9.97
N VAL A 106 5.69 -14.27 -8.72
CA VAL A 106 5.09 -15.12 -7.68
C VAL A 106 3.70 -15.59 -8.10
N ARG A 107 2.85 -14.68 -8.55
CA ARG A 107 1.49 -15.02 -9.00
C ARG A 107 1.50 -16.03 -10.14
N GLN A 108 2.38 -15.86 -11.13
CA GLN A 108 2.52 -16.79 -12.25
C GLN A 108 2.99 -18.17 -11.78
N ALA A 109 4.00 -18.20 -10.89
CA ALA A 109 4.53 -19.43 -10.33
C ALA A 109 3.46 -20.21 -9.55
N CYS A 110 2.67 -19.53 -8.71
CA CYS A 110 1.58 -20.16 -7.96
C CYS A 110 0.41 -20.62 -8.86
N SER A 111 0.13 -19.94 -9.97
CA SER A 111 -1.02 -20.27 -10.82
C SER A 111 -0.88 -21.60 -11.58
N GLY A 112 0.34 -22.14 -11.71
CA GLY A 112 0.61 -23.39 -12.41
C GLY A 112 0.81 -24.60 -11.48
N GLN A 113 0.63 -24.44 -10.16
CA GLN A 113 1.00 -25.45 -9.16
C GLN A 113 -0.24 -25.89 -8.37
N GLU A 114 -0.48 -27.21 -8.30
CA GLU A 114 -1.56 -27.80 -7.50
C GLU A 114 -1.19 -27.88 -6.02
N LYS A 115 0.10 -28.03 -5.71
CA LYS A 115 0.65 -28.05 -4.34
C LYS A 115 1.78 -27.05 -4.22
N LEU A 116 1.83 -26.33 -3.09
CA LEU A 116 2.92 -25.42 -2.79
C LEU A 116 4.08 -26.21 -2.16
N THR A 117 5.12 -26.48 -2.94
CA THR A 117 6.33 -27.16 -2.49
C THR A 117 7.48 -26.17 -2.23
N PRO A 118 8.48 -26.54 -1.40
CA PRO A 118 9.69 -25.73 -1.23
C PRO A 118 10.46 -25.51 -2.54
N GLU A 119 10.32 -26.40 -3.54
CA GLU A 119 10.94 -26.26 -4.86
C GLU A 119 10.42 -25.03 -5.63
N LEU A 120 9.15 -24.66 -5.42
CA LEU A 120 8.57 -23.45 -6.00
C LEU A 120 9.29 -22.19 -5.51
N LEU A 121 9.70 -22.18 -4.25
CA LEU A 121 10.43 -21.05 -3.66
C LEU A 121 11.78 -20.87 -4.35
N ASP A 122 12.47 -21.97 -4.68
CA ASP A 122 13.73 -21.95 -5.42
C ASP A 122 13.56 -21.50 -6.88
N GLU A 123 12.47 -21.90 -7.54
CA GLU A 123 12.12 -21.41 -8.87
C GLU A 123 11.88 -19.88 -8.86
N VAL A 124 11.12 -19.39 -7.88
CA VAL A 124 10.89 -17.95 -7.72
C VAL A 124 12.20 -17.22 -7.40
N ARG A 125 13.05 -17.78 -6.54
CA ARG A 125 14.36 -17.24 -6.16
C ARG A 125 15.27 -17.07 -7.39
N THR A 126 15.33 -18.08 -8.26
CA THR A 126 16.14 -18.02 -9.50
C THR A 126 15.64 -16.92 -10.44
N LYS A 127 14.32 -16.86 -10.69
CA LYS A 127 13.71 -15.81 -11.53
C LYS A 127 13.93 -14.39 -11.00
N ILE A 128 13.86 -14.18 -9.69
CA ILE A 128 14.13 -12.89 -9.05
C ILE A 128 15.62 -12.51 -9.22
N ARG A 129 16.54 -13.47 -9.05
CA ARG A 129 17.98 -13.26 -9.19
C ARG A 129 18.36 -12.88 -10.63
N GLU A 130 17.77 -13.54 -11.61
CA GLU A 130 17.97 -13.24 -13.04
C GLU A 130 17.56 -11.81 -13.39
N ARG A 131 16.43 -11.33 -12.82
CA ARG A 131 15.91 -9.98 -13.05
C ARG A 131 16.54 -8.89 -12.18
N ARG A 132 17.42 -9.25 -11.24
CA ARG A 132 18.12 -8.32 -10.31
C ARG A 132 17.17 -7.36 -9.56
N LEU A 133 16.08 -7.90 -9.02
CA LEU A 133 15.01 -7.09 -8.40
C LEU A 133 15.33 -6.56 -6.99
N GLY A 134 16.48 -6.92 -6.41
CA GLY A 134 16.93 -6.46 -5.10
C GLY A 134 17.21 -7.61 -4.13
N ALA A 135 17.28 -7.28 -2.84
CA ALA A 135 17.44 -8.27 -1.77
C ALA A 135 16.11 -8.97 -1.49
N PHE A 136 16.12 -10.31 -1.41
CA PHE A 136 14.91 -11.13 -1.26
C PHE A 136 14.06 -10.77 -0.03
N ASN A 137 14.71 -10.42 1.08
CA ASN A 137 14.05 -10.02 2.32
C ASN A 137 13.29 -8.69 2.26
N THR A 138 13.55 -7.87 1.23
CA THR A 138 12.79 -6.63 1.00
C THR A 138 11.61 -6.83 0.06
N LEU A 139 11.48 -8.00 -0.56
CA LEU A 139 10.44 -8.30 -1.53
C LEU A 139 9.24 -8.92 -0.83
N LEU A 140 8.16 -8.14 -0.73
CA LEU A 140 7.00 -8.52 0.07
C LEU A 140 6.31 -9.78 -0.45
N ALA A 141 6.17 -9.91 -1.78
CA ALA A 141 5.55 -11.10 -2.35
C ALA A 141 6.37 -12.37 -2.11
N TYR A 142 7.70 -12.26 -2.06
CA TYR A 142 8.57 -13.41 -1.79
C TYR A 142 8.49 -13.82 -0.32
N SER A 143 8.59 -12.86 0.62
CA SER A 143 8.49 -13.15 2.05
C SER A 143 7.13 -13.78 2.40
N ARG A 144 6.03 -13.25 1.85
CA ARG A 144 4.69 -13.81 2.08
C ARG A 144 4.50 -15.22 1.51
N LEU A 145 5.11 -15.51 0.36
CA LEU A 145 5.11 -16.87 -0.19
C LEU A 145 5.88 -17.84 0.70
N GLN A 146 7.06 -17.43 1.18
CA GLN A 146 7.86 -18.23 2.10
C GLN A 146 7.10 -18.52 3.41
N TRP A 147 6.48 -17.50 4.02
CA TRP A 147 5.61 -17.68 5.19
C TRP A 147 4.54 -18.75 4.97
N ILE A 148 3.88 -18.73 3.82
CA ILE A 148 2.82 -19.68 3.50
C ILE A 148 3.38 -21.11 3.36
N ILE A 149 4.51 -21.29 2.67
CA ILE A 149 5.14 -22.61 2.52
C ILE A 149 5.57 -23.15 3.88
N GLU A 150 6.18 -22.31 4.72
CA GLU A 150 6.55 -22.67 6.10
C GLU A 150 5.32 -23.04 6.94
N THR A 151 4.20 -22.33 6.77
CA THR A 151 2.94 -22.62 7.47
C THR A 151 2.34 -23.96 7.01
N ILE A 152 2.45 -24.33 5.74
CA ILE A 152 1.98 -25.62 5.23
C ILE A 152 2.81 -26.77 5.81
N ALA A 153 4.12 -26.58 5.92
CA ALA A 153 5.04 -27.57 6.48
C ALA A 153 4.90 -27.73 8.00
N ALA A 154 4.38 -26.71 8.70
CA ALA A 154 4.20 -26.74 10.15
C ALA A 154 3.04 -27.66 10.60
N PRO A 155 3.10 -28.19 11.85
CA PRO A 155 1.99 -28.93 12.47
C PRO A 155 0.71 -28.09 12.51
N ARG A 156 -0.45 -28.75 12.46
CA ARG A 156 -1.77 -28.08 12.36
C ARG A 156 -2.02 -27.07 13.48
N GLU A 157 -1.62 -27.39 14.70
CA GLU A 157 -1.80 -26.54 15.89
C GLU A 157 -1.04 -25.21 15.77
N GLU A 158 0.08 -25.18 15.06
CA GLU A 158 0.87 -23.96 14.85
C GLU A 158 0.38 -23.11 13.65
N ARG A 159 -0.52 -23.63 12.81
CA ARG A 159 -0.92 -22.95 11.56
C ARG A 159 -1.73 -21.69 11.80
N GLU A 160 -2.75 -21.76 12.66
CA GLU A 160 -3.59 -20.60 12.99
C GLU A 160 -2.79 -19.43 13.58
N PRO A 161 -1.94 -19.62 14.61
CA PRO A 161 -1.15 -18.51 15.16
C PRO A 161 -0.14 -17.95 14.16
N MET A 162 0.43 -18.78 13.27
CA MET A 162 1.28 -18.28 12.17
C MET A 162 0.49 -17.43 11.17
N LEU A 163 -0.72 -17.84 10.80
CA LEU A 163 -1.57 -17.05 9.91
C LEU A 163 -2.06 -15.75 10.57
N HIS A 164 -2.31 -15.77 11.88
CA HIS A 164 -2.62 -14.55 12.63
C HIS A 164 -1.46 -13.57 12.58
N ALA A 165 -0.26 -14.02 12.96
CA ALA A 165 0.94 -13.18 12.90
C ALA A 165 1.18 -12.61 11.50
N MET A 166 0.98 -13.42 10.45
CA MET A 166 1.08 -12.95 9.06
C MET A 166 0.11 -11.79 8.77
N ARG A 167 -1.13 -11.84 9.28
CA ARG A 167 -2.10 -10.75 9.11
C ARG A 167 -1.66 -9.48 9.86
N ASP A 168 -1.18 -9.62 11.08
CA ASP A 168 -0.65 -8.49 11.88
C ASP A 168 0.51 -7.79 11.16
N HIS A 169 1.41 -8.59 10.56
CA HIS A 169 2.48 -8.06 9.71
C HIS A 169 1.95 -7.35 8.48
N ALA A 170 0.84 -7.79 7.88
CA ALA A 170 0.26 -7.15 6.69
C ALA A 170 -0.32 -5.78 7.05
N GLU A 171 -0.94 -5.64 8.22
CA GLU A 171 -1.38 -4.35 8.76
C GLU A 171 -0.19 -3.41 9.03
N THR A 172 0.88 -3.92 9.62
CA THR A 172 2.13 -3.16 9.85
C THR A 172 2.76 -2.65 8.54
N ASP A 173 2.61 -3.39 7.43
CA ASP A 173 3.07 -2.95 6.11
C ASP A 173 2.26 -1.76 5.58
N TRP A 174 0.95 -1.71 5.86
CA TRP A 174 0.10 -0.57 5.51
C TRP A 174 0.52 0.70 6.27
N GLU A 175 0.77 0.58 7.57
CA GLU A 175 1.27 1.70 8.38
C GLU A 175 2.65 2.18 7.89
N SER A 176 3.54 1.23 7.58
CA SER A 176 4.88 1.52 7.05
C SER A 176 4.79 2.26 5.71
N LEU A 177 3.86 1.87 4.84
CA LEU A 177 3.61 2.52 3.57
C LEU A 177 3.16 3.97 3.76
N ASP A 178 2.18 4.21 4.65
CA ASP A 178 1.65 5.54 4.93
C ASP A 178 2.73 6.47 5.50
N SER A 179 3.44 5.99 6.53
CA SER A 179 4.57 6.71 7.15
C SER A 179 5.63 7.10 6.11
N SER A 180 5.91 6.21 5.14
CA SER A 180 6.91 6.50 4.10
C SER A 180 6.56 7.69 3.20
N PHE A 181 5.28 8.03 3.03
CA PHE A 181 4.85 9.18 2.22
C PHE A 181 4.80 10.50 3.01
N SER A 182 5.02 10.46 4.33
CA SER A 182 5.02 11.65 5.19
C SER A 182 6.01 12.72 4.72
N SER A 183 7.24 12.33 4.32
CA SER A 183 8.24 13.27 3.80
C SER A 183 7.80 13.98 2.51
N ALA A 184 7.08 13.28 1.62
CA ALA A 184 6.55 13.87 0.40
C ALA A 184 5.38 14.83 0.70
N GLN A 185 4.54 14.48 1.68
CA GLN A 185 3.45 15.35 2.14
C GLN A 185 3.97 16.63 2.77
N PHE A 186 5.06 16.54 3.56
CA PHE A 186 5.75 17.72 4.08
C PHE A 186 6.24 18.65 2.96
N LEU A 187 6.86 18.11 1.90
CA LEU A 187 7.29 18.92 0.75
C LEU A 187 6.14 19.57 0.00
N ILE A 188 5.01 18.87 -0.16
CA ILE A 188 3.79 19.41 -0.79
C ILE A 188 3.26 20.61 0.01
N TRP A 189 3.32 20.55 1.34
CA TRP A 189 2.96 21.67 2.19
C TRP A 189 3.99 22.81 2.15
N LEU A 190 5.28 22.46 2.15
CA LEU A 190 6.36 23.42 2.24
C LEU A 190 6.52 24.31 0.98
N LEU A 191 6.29 23.76 -0.22
CA LEU A 191 6.48 24.49 -1.48
C LEU A 191 5.57 25.74 -1.60
N PRO A 192 4.24 25.67 -1.39
CA PRO A 192 3.38 26.85 -1.36
C PRO A 192 3.71 27.82 -0.22
N SER A 193 4.04 27.30 0.97
CA SER A 193 4.41 28.14 2.12
C SER A 193 5.68 28.95 1.85
N LEU A 194 6.68 28.37 1.17
CA LEU A 194 7.86 29.11 0.72
C LEU A 194 7.54 30.14 -0.37
N GLY A 195 6.61 29.85 -1.27
CA GLY A 195 6.12 30.83 -2.25
C GLY A 195 5.45 32.03 -1.59
N PHE A 196 4.63 31.79 -0.56
CA PHE A 196 4.03 32.85 0.26
C PHE A 196 5.08 33.61 1.10
N LEU A 197 6.09 32.92 1.63
CA LEU A 197 7.20 33.59 2.30
C LEU A 197 7.95 34.53 1.34
N GLY A 198 8.10 34.12 0.08
CA GLY A 198 8.66 34.93 -1.00
C GLY A 198 7.86 36.21 -1.28
N THR A 199 6.53 36.15 -1.25
CA THR A 199 5.71 37.36 -1.41
C THR A 199 5.86 38.32 -0.25
N VAL A 200 5.81 37.81 0.98
CA VAL A 200 5.99 38.64 2.18
C VAL A 200 7.34 39.34 2.14
N TRP A 201 8.40 38.64 1.75
CA TRP A 201 9.74 39.21 1.62
C TRP A 201 9.81 40.27 0.51
N GLY A 202 9.30 39.98 -0.70
CA GLY A 202 9.32 40.91 -1.83
C GLY A 202 8.47 42.16 -1.59
N MET A 203 7.29 42.01 -0.99
CA MET A 203 6.44 43.14 -0.60
C MET A 203 7.12 44.00 0.47
N THR A 204 7.74 43.38 1.48
CA THR A 204 8.47 44.12 2.52
C THR A 204 9.61 44.93 1.91
N GLN A 205 10.35 44.38 0.94
CA GLN A 205 11.40 45.12 0.22
C GLN A 205 10.83 46.31 -0.55
N ALA A 206 9.71 46.11 -1.26
CA ALA A 206 9.04 47.14 -2.04
C ALA A 206 8.56 48.32 -1.18
N LEU A 207 8.03 48.04 0.02
CA LEU A 207 7.61 49.07 0.98
C LEU A 207 8.79 49.85 1.57
N ARG A 208 9.93 49.19 1.82
CA ARG A 208 11.12 49.86 2.36
C ARG A 208 11.69 50.90 1.40
N GLY A 209 11.81 50.56 0.11
CA GLY A 209 12.31 51.48 -0.92
C GLY A 209 11.40 52.71 -1.09
N PHE A 210 10.08 52.51 -1.04
CA PHE A 210 9.12 53.61 -1.10
C PHE A 210 9.19 54.52 0.13
N SER A 211 9.25 53.95 1.33
CA SER A 211 9.28 54.71 2.59
C SER A 211 10.56 55.57 2.73
N SER A 212 11.72 55.08 2.27
CA SER A 212 12.97 55.85 2.28
C SER A 212 12.92 57.08 1.38
N THR A 213 12.22 57.00 0.26
CA THR A 213 12.16 58.11 -0.71
C THR A 213 11.10 59.12 -0.32
N VAL A 214 9.99 58.71 0.27
CA VAL A 214 8.97 59.65 0.77
C VAL A 214 9.47 60.42 1.99
N SER A 215 10.31 59.82 2.83
CA SER A 215 10.90 60.47 4.00
C SER A 215 12.07 61.40 3.68
N SER A 216 12.67 61.28 2.49
CA SER A 216 13.70 62.19 2.00
C SER A 216 13.05 63.20 1.04
N GLN A 217 13.07 64.50 1.37
CA GLN A 217 12.54 65.57 0.52
C GLN A 217 13.36 65.71 -0.79
N VAL A 218 13.12 64.85 -1.79
CA VAL A 218 13.97 64.78 -2.99
C VAL A 218 13.14 64.73 -4.29
N SER A 219 13.69 65.38 -5.31
CA SER A 219 13.29 65.55 -6.72
C SER A 219 12.33 64.54 -7.38
N ASP A 220 11.64 64.95 -8.45
CA ASP A 220 10.78 64.07 -9.27
C ASP A 220 11.48 62.80 -9.79
N LEU A 221 12.81 62.85 -10.03
CA LEU A 221 13.58 61.69 -10.49
C LEU A 221 13.75 60.60 -9.41
N SER A 222 13.95 60.99 -8.15
CA SER A 222 14.01 60.02 -7.03
C SER A 222 12.66 59.34 -6.80
N PHE A 223 11.57 60.07 -7.01
CA PHE A 223 10.22 59.51 -6.93
C PHE A 223 9.96 58.48 -8.03
N GLN A 224 10.32 58.77 -9.28
CA GLN A 224 10.20 57.83 -10.41
C GLN A 224 11.03 56.56 -10.20
N ASN A 225 12.27 56.70 -9.72
CA ASN A 225 13.13 55.55 -9.42
C ASN A 225 12.54 54.65 -8.33
N SER A 226 11.90 55.24 -7.32
CA SER A 226 11.31 54.50 -6.20
C SER A 226 10.05 53.75 -6.62
N LEU A 227 9.23 54.35 -7.49
CA LEU A 227 8.10 53.64 -8.10
C LEU A 227 8.57 52.44 -8.94
N SER A 228 9.67 52.59 -9.67
CA SER A 228 10.27 51.49 -10.43
C SER A 228 10.78 50.37 -9.51
N GLU A 229 11.48 50.71 -8.42
CA GLU A 229 11.98 49.74 -7.44
C GLU A 229 10.84 49.01 -6.72
N THR A 230 9.80 49.73 -6.31
CA THR A 230 8.59 49.12 -5.71
C THR A 230 7.89 48.20 -6.69
N ALA A 231 7.77 48.58 -7.96
CA ALA A 231 7.16 47.73 -8.99
C ALA A 231 7.98 46.46 -9.23
N GLN A 232 9.31 46.54 -9.19
CA GLN A 232 10.19 45.37 -9.28
C GLN A 232 10.04 44.44 -8.07
N GLY A 233 10.04 44.96 -6.84
CA GLY A 233 9.85 44.16 -5.63
C GLY A 233 8.50 43.44 -5.58
N LEU A 234 7.44 44.10 -6.07
CA LEU A 234 6.13 43.49 -6.23
C LEU A 234 6.11 42.41 -7.34
N GLY A 235 6.84 42.62 -8.43
CA GLY A 235 7.03 41.63 -9.48
C GLY A 235 7.69 40.35 -8.97
N VAL A 236 8.77 40.48 -8.20
CA VAL A 236 9.45 39.35 -7.53
C VAL A 236 8.51 38.62 -6.57
N ALA A 237 7.73 39.36 -5.78
CA ALA A 237 6.74 38.78 -4.88
C ALA A 237 5.76 37.86 -5.64
N PHE A 238 5.07 38.37 -6.67
CA PHE A 238 4.13 37.56 -7.43
C PHE A 238 4.79 36.37 -8.13
N HIS A 239 6.01 36.56 -8.64
CA HIS A 239 6.74 35.52 -9.32
C HIS A 239 7.07 34.33 -8.39
N THR A 240 7.59 34.59 -7.18
CA THR A 240 7.93 33.52 -6.23
C THR A 240 6.73 32.67 -5.82
N THR A 241 5.53 33.27 -5.68
CA THR A 241 4.29 32.50 -5.43
C THR A 241 3.86 31.69 -6.64
N LEU A 242 3.93 32.28 -7.84
CA LEU A 242 3.63 31.54 -9.07
C LEU A 242 4.53 30.32 -9.20
N VAL A 243 5.84 30.46 -8.96
CA VAL A 243 6.80 29.35 -8.97
C VAL A 243 6.46 28.30 -7.90
N GLY A 244 6.16 28.72 -6.66
CA GLY A 244 5.75 27.80 -5.59
C GLY A 244 4.54 26.94 -5.96
N LEU A 245 3.51 27.56 -6.52
CA LEU A 245 2.31 26.86 -6.99
C LEU A 245 2.56 26.01 -8.24
N ALA A 246 3.33 26.52 -9.20
CA ALA A 246 3.67 25.78 -10.41
C ALA A 246 4.49 24.52 -10.10
N MET A 247 5.38 24.58 -9.10
CA MET A 247 6.23 23.47 -8.70
C MET A 247 5.53 22.45 -7.79
N VAL A 248 4.57 22.87 -6.95
CA VAL A 248 3.84 21.92 -6.10
C VAL A 248 2.93 21.01 -6.91
N ILE A 249 2.32 21.50 -8.00
CA ILE A 249 1.38 20.72 -8.84
C ILE A 249 2.00 19.40 -9.35
N PRO A 250 3.14 19.39 -10.05
CA PRO A 250 3.74 18.15 -10.53
C PRO A 250 4.18 17.23 -9.39
N VAL A 251 4.68 17.78 -8.28
CA VAL A 251 5.08 17.00 -7.10
C VAL A 251 3.87 16.30 -6.49
N LEU A 252 2.75 17.02 -6.31
CA LEU A 252 1.49 16.47 -5.79
C LEU A 252 0.91 15.39 -6.70
N LEU A 253 0.86 15.63 -8.01
CA LEU A 253 0.38 14.65 -8.99
C LEU A 253 1.22 13.36 -8.96
N PHE A 254 2.54 13.51 -8.89
CA PHE A 254 3.44 12.35 -8.86
C PHE A 254 3.36 11.59 -7.52
N ALA A 255 3.23 12.31 -6.41
CA ALA A 255 3.07 11.72 -5.08
C ALA A 255 1.78 10.91 -4.99
N THR A 256 0.65 11.51 -5.35
CA THR A 256 -0.67 10.86 -5.33
C THR A 256 -0.73 9.66 -6.27
N SER A 257 -0.16 9.76 -7.47
CA SER A 257 -0.08 8.65 -8.43
C SER A 257 0.75 7.48 -7.88
N THR A 258 1.94 7.77 -7.33
CA THR A 258 2.82 6.74 -6.77
C THR A 258 2.20 6.07 -5.54
N ARG A 259 1.57 6.86 -4.66
CA ARG A 259 0.84 6.36 -3.49
C ARG A 259 -0.30 5.42 -3.91
N ARG A 260 -1.17 5.85 -4.83
CA ARG A 260 -2.27 5.03 -5.35
C ARG A 260 -1.79 3.72 -5.97
N ARG A 261 -0.74 3.77 -6.80
CA ARG A 261 -0.16 2.56 -7.41
C ARG A 261 0.37 1.58 -6.37
N THR A 262 0.99 2.10 -5.31
CA THR A 262 1.56 1.27 -4.24
C THR A 262 0.46 0.66 -3.38
N GLN A 263 -0.56 1.42 -2.99
CA GLN A 263 -1.73 0.92 -2.26
C GLN A 263 -2.48 -0.15 -3.05
N GLN A 264 -2.73 0.07 -4.34
CA GLN A 264 -3.36 -0.94 -5.20
C GLN A 264 -2.53 -2.22 -5.33
N LEU A 265 -1.20 -2.11 -5.32
CA LEU A 265 -0.33 -3.27 -5.34
C LEU A 265 -0.43 -4.06 -4.04
N LEU A 266 -0.37 -3.38 -2.89
CA LEU A 266 -0.46 -3.99 -1.57
C LEU A 266 -1.82 -4.68 -1.38
N GLU A 267 -2.92 -4.01 -1.73
CA GLU A 267 -4.27 -4.58 -1.69
C GLU A 267 -4.40 -5.85 -2.57
N ARG A 268 -3.82 -5.84 -3.77
CA ARG A 268 -3.82 -7.02 -4.65
C ARG A 268 -3.00 -8.17 -4.08
N LEU A 269 -1.89 -7.84 -3.43
CA LEU A 269 -1.00 -8.79 -2.78
C LEU A 269 -1.72 -9.44 -1.58
N ASP A 270 -2.34 -8.65 -0.72
CA ASP A 270 -3.11 -9.12 0.44
C ASP A 270 -4.26 -10.01 0.00
N LYS A 271 -5.08 -9.56 -0.97
CA LYS A 271 -6.19 -10.36 -1.53
C LYS A 271 -5.72 -11.67 -2.17
N PHE A 272 -4.52 -11.71 -2.74
CA PHE A 272 -3.95 -12.92 -3.31
C PHE A 272 -3.56 -13.90 -2.20
N PHE A 273 -2.80 -13.45 -1.21
CA PHE A 273 -2.30 -14.32 -0.14
C PHE A 273 -3.37 -14.73 0.87
N ILE A 274 -4.39 -13.90 1.11
CA ILE A 274 -5.57 -14.30 1.89
C ILE A 274 -6.32 -15.45 1.20
N ARG A 275 -6.50 -15.38 -0.11
CA ARG A 275 -7.13 -16.49 -0.88
C ARG A 275 -6.29 -17.76 -0.86
N LEU A 276 -4.97 -17.59 -0.93
CA LEU A 276 -4.04 -18.71 -0.86
C LEU A 276 -4.02 -19.36 0.53
N SER A 277 -4.09 -18.56 1.61
CA SER A 277 -4.08 -19.08 2.98
C SER A 277 -5.38 -19.75 3.39
N THR A 278 -6.54 -19.28 2.93
CA THR A 278 -7.82 -19.96 3.20
C THR A 278 -7.91 -21.32 2.52
N GLN A 279 -7.25 -21.50 1.37
CA GLN A 279 -7.14 -22.82 0.72
C GLN A 279 -6.36 -23.82 1.59
N ILE A 280 -5.37 -23.36 2.36
CA ILE A 280 -4.56 -24.20 3.25
C ILE A 280 -5.36 -24.66 4.47
N ILE A 281 -6.14 -23.75 5.08
CA ILE A 281 -6.99 -24.09 6.24
C ILE A 281 -8.02 -25.16 5.86
N ARG A 282 -8.49 -25.17 4.60
CA ARG A 282 -9.46 -26.14 4.10
C ARG A 282 -8.88 -27.47 3.65
N LEU A 283 -7.56 -27.69 3.72
CA LEU A 283 -7.00 -28.99 3.35
C LEU A 283 -7.52 -30.06 4.33
N PRO A 284 -8.32 -31.04 3.87
CA PRO A 284 -8.77 -32.13 4.72
C PRO A 284 -7.54 -32.86 5.27
N ALA A 285 -7.67 -33.49 6.44
CA ALA A 285 -6.59 -34.35 6.94
C ALA A 285 -6.24 -35.33 5.82
N PRO A 286 -4.95 -35.68 5.60
CA PRO A 286 -4.72 -36.97 4.99
C PRO A 286 -5.48 -37.95 5.87
N THR A 287 -6.56 -38.52 5.34
CA THR A 287 -7.16 -39.70 5.93
C THR A 287 -6.01 -40.69 5.98
N ASP A 288 -5.62 -41.06 7.19
CA ASP A 288 -4.70 -42.14 7.42
C ASP A 288 -5.36 -43.36 6.75
N ASP A 289 -4.93 -43.72 5.54
CA ASP A 289 -5.28 -44.98 4.90
C ASP A 289 -4.55 -46.11 5.65
N THR A 290 -4.82 -46.23 6.95
CA THR A 290 -4.76 -47.51 7.64
C THR A 290 -6.08 -48.21 7.32
N PRO A 291 -6.09 -49.44 6.77
CA PRO A 291 -7.33 -50.18 6.61
C PRO A 291 -7.96 -50.31 7.99
N GLU A 292 -9.06 -49.60 8.22
CA GLU A 292 -9.80 -49.61 9.47
C GLU A 292 -10.37 -51.03 9.62
N GLU A 293 -9.75 -51.81 10.50
CA GLU A 293 -10.22 -53.13 10.90
C GLU A 293 -11.60 -52.93 11.54
N VAL A 294 -12.64 -53.35 10.82
CA VAL A 294 -14.04 -53.29 11.26
C VAL A 294 -14.17 -54.14 12.53
N VAL A 295 -14.15 -53.50 13.69
CA VAL A 295 -14.53 -54.12 14.97
C VAL A 295 -16.05 -54.03 15.06
N PRO A 296 -16.79 -55.16 15.03
CA PRO A 296 -18.24 -55.13 15.09
C PRO A 296 -18.73 -54.67 16.47
N GLU A 297 -19.61 -53.67 16.48
CA GLU A 297 -20.27 -53.13 17.66
C GLU A 297 -21.24 -54.17 18.25
N ILE A 298 -21.00 -54.56 19.50
CA ILE A 298 -21.84 -55.51 20.24
C ILE A 298 -23.05 -54.74 20.77
N LEU A 299 -24.19 -54.91 20.12
CA LEU A 299 -25.49 -54.42 20.57
C LEU A 299 -25.93 -55.19 21.84
N PRO A 300 -26.39 -54.52 22.92
CA PRO A 300 -26.89 -55.23 24.09
C PRO A 300 -28.27 -55.86 23.85
N THR A 301 -28.39 -57.12 24.23
CA THR A 301 -29.55 -58.01 24.10
C THR A 301 -30.74 -57.55 24.96
N ILE A 302 -31.91 -57.36 24.34
CA ILE A 302 -33.21 -57.28 25.04
C ILE A 302 -33.95 -58.62 24.83
N PRO A 303 -34.48 -59.29 25.87
CA PRO A 303 -35.12 -60.61 25.73
C PRO A 303 -36.46 -60.58 24.96
N SER A 304 -36.68 -61.62 24.16
CA SER A 304 -37.82 -61.85 23.27
C SER A 304 -39.09 -62.35 23.99
N GLU A 305 -40.25 -61.76 23.70
CA GLU A 305 -41.57 -62.40 23.86
C GLU A 305 -42.12 -62.85 22.48
N PRO A 306 -42.85 -63.98 22.39
CA PRO A 306 -43.17 -64.64 21.12
C PRO A 306 -44.43 -64.11 20.40
N MET A 307 -44.38 -64.12 19.07
CA MET A 307 -45.47 -63.80 18.14
C MET A 307 -46.63 -64.82 18.15
N PRO A 308 -47.87 -64.38 17.85
CA PRO A 308 -48.88 -65.17 17.18
C PRO A 308 -49.03 -64.83 15.67
N GLU A 309 -49.33 -65.86 14.87
CA GLU A 309 -49.41 -65.92 13.39
C GLU A 309 -50.53 -65.06 12.74
N PRO A 310 -50.40 -64.72 11.44
CA PRO A 310 -51.33 -63.85 10.72
C PRO A 310 -52.46 -64.61 9.97
N PRO A 311 -53.66 -64.03 9.86
CA PRO A 311 -54.67 -64.45 8.87
C PRO A 311 -54.65 -63.59 7.57
N PRO A 312 -55.31 -64.06 6.48
CA PRO A 312 -54.86 -63.83 5.10
C PRO A 312 -55.57 -62.70 4.33
N ILE A 313 -55.00 -62.44 3.15
CA ILE A 313 -55.16 -61.33 2.18
C ILE A 313 -56.57 -61.25 1.55
N GLU A 314 -57.07 -60.03 1.33
CA GLU A 314 -58.17 -59.71 0.40
C GLU A 314 -57.78 -58.59 -0.58
N CYS A 315 -58.31 -58.68 -1.80
CA CYS A 315 -57.78 -58.11 -3.04
C CYS A 315 -58.64 -56.96 -3.60
N ILE A 316 -58.01 -56.09 -4.42
CA ILE A 316 -58.56 -55.32 -5.58
C ILE A 316 -59.43 -54.09 -5.20
N ASP A 317 -59.26 -52.89 -5.77
CA ASP A 317 -59.56 -52.60 -7.18
C ASP A 317 -58.82 -51.40 -7.80
N GLU A 318 -58.56 -51.56 -9.10
CA GLU A 318 -57.92 -50.63 -10.02
C GLU A 318 -59.02 -50.14 -10.97
N SER A 319 -59.59 -48.96 -10.71
CA SER A 319 -60.58 -48.39 -11.62
C SER A 319 -60.58 -46.84 -11.62
N LEU A 320 -60.48 -46.30 -12.85
CA LEU A 320 -60.68 -44.90 -13.30
C LEU A 320 -59.57 -43.87 -12.98
N VAL A 321 -58.65 -43.58 -13.92
CA VAL A 321 -58.76 -42.67 -15.09
C VAL A 321 -58.65 -41.17 -14.74
N THR A 322 -57.39 -40.68 -14.74
CA THR A 322 -56.80 -39.47 -15.38
C THR A 322 -57.50 -38.07 -15.28
N PRO A 323 -56.95 -36.97 -15.85
CA PRO A 323 -56.45 -35.82 -15.07
C PRO A 323 -57.13 -34.47 -15.42
N GLU A 324 -57.34 -33.53 -14.50
CA GLU A 324 -57.69 -32.16 -14.94
C GLU A 324 -57.32 -31.01 -13.99
N ASN A 325 -56.96 -29.91 -14.63
CA ASN A 325 -56.52 -28.59 -14.18
C ASN A 325 -57.38 -27.97 -13.05
N THR A 326 -56.79 -27.08 -12.24
CA THR A 326 -56.97 -25.60 -12.24
C THR A 326 -56.56 -24.97 -10.89
N ASP A 327 -55.65 -24.00 -10.92
CA ASP A 327 -55.50 -22.92 -9.91
C ASP A 327 -56.68 -21.92 -10.05
N PRO A 328 -56.87 -20.83 -9.23
CA PRO A 328 -56.30 -20.40 -7.93
C PRO A 328 -57.39 -19.98 -6.89
N ILE A 329 -57.02 -19.62 -5.65
CA ILE A 329 -57.86 -18.80 -4.74
C ILE A 329 -57.00 -17.72 -4.07
N ASP A 330 -57.55 -16.50 -4.09
CA ASP A 330 -57.05 -15.20 -3.62
C ASP A 330 -57.63 -14.82 -2.24
N ASP A 331 -56.99 -13.84 -1.59
CA ASP A 331 -57.53 -12.87 -0.58
C ASP A 331 -57.95 -13.39 0.82
N GLN A 332 -57.72 -12.77 2.00
CA GLN A 332 -57.44 -11.38 2.45
C GLN A 332 -57.05 -11.48 3.97
N GLU A 333 -56.01 -10.81 4.51
CA GLU A 333 -55.98 -9.45 5.12
C GLU A 333 -56.33 -9.38 6.63
N SER A 334 -55.40 -8.87 7.47
CA SER A 334 -55.69 -7.98 8.62
C SER A 334 -54.42 -7.34 9.23
N ASP A 335 -54.56 -6.04 9.50
CA ASP A 335 -53.62 -4.98 9.91
C ASP A 335 -53.08 -5.04 11.36
N GLU A 336 -52.00 -4.29 11.63
CA GLU A 336 -51.87 -3.52 12.88
C GLU A 336 -50.96 -2.27 12.76
N GLU A 337 -51.40 -1.17 13.40
CA GLU A 337 -51.07 0.25 13.20
C GLU A 337 -49.78 0.80 13.89
N THR A 338 -49.30 1.93 13.37
CA THR A 338 -48.39 2.98 13.93
C THR A 338 -49.09 3.90 14.97
N PRO A 339 -48.38 4.72 15.80
CA PRO A 339 -48.06 6.15 15.47
C PRO A 339 -46.73 6.68 16.11
N ASP A 340 -45.92 7.56 15.50
CA ASP A 340 -45.97 9.03 15.21
C ASP A 340 -45.30 9.96 16.28
N HIS A 341 -44.77 11.09 15.78
CA HIS A 341 -44.20 12.31 16.36
C HIS A 341 -42.66 12.39 16.46
N GLY A 342 -41.97 13.44 16.02
CA GLY A 342 -42.36 14.71 15.40
C GLY A 342 -41.16 15.68 15.37
N GLU A 343 -41.12 16.53 14.33
CA GLU A 343 -40.62 17.93 14.25
C GLU A 343 -39.27 18.35 14.87
N SER A 344 -38.41 19.20 14.30
CA SER A 344 -38.65 20.45 13.55
C SER A 344 -37.32 21.05 13.03
N SER A 345 -37.38 21.75 11.89
CA SER A 345 -36.35 22.68 11.37
C SER A 345 -36.37 24.03 12.13
N PRO A 346 -35.56 25.05 11.75
CA PRO A 346 -36.09 25.96 10.73
C PRO A 346 -35.03 26.57 9.77
N LEU A 347 -35.53 26.95 8.59
CA LEU A 347 -35.15 28.16 7.84
C LEU A 347 -36.41 29.03 7.75
#